data_AF-A0A7S0N1W5-F1
#
_entry.id   AF-A0A7S0N1W5-F1
#
_cell.length_a   1.000
_cell.length_b   1.000
_cell.length_c   1.000
_cell.angle_alpha   90.00
_cell.angle_beta   90.00
_cell.angle_gamma   90.00
#
_symmetry.space_group_name_H-M   'P 1'
#
loop_
_entity.id
_entity.type
_entity.pdbx_description
1 polymer ?
#
loop_
_entity_poly.entity_id
_entity_poly.type
_entity_poly.pdbx_seq_one_letter_code
_entity_poly.pdbx_strand_id
1 'polypeptide(L)'
;MASTQRDYEELFSEDEVKSSSNVEHTNTHVDFYEHGDPDEIIGSDILSKYIPLHERVGLVYDARMEEHRSSNKHHPEHPARVRAIFCTLEEQGLAQRCVRIPAREATPDELLSVHAADYVQTMCSLHKLTTSELKRRA
;
A
#
# COMPACT_ATOMS: atom_id res chain seq x y z
N MET A 1 1.86 -13.29 38.55
CA MET A 1 1.53 -14.52 37.81
C MET A 1 2.05 -14.32 36.39
N ALA A 2 3.19 -14.94 36.09
CA ALA A 2 3.77 -14.92 34.76
C ALA A 2 2.92 -15.85 33.86
N SER A 3 2.41 -15.32 32.75
CA SER A 3 1.91 -16.15 31.65
C SER A 3 2.64 -15.74 30.38
N THR A 4 3.02 -16.75 29.64
CA THR A 4 4.23 -16.84 28.84
C THR A 4 4.01 -16.41 27.40
N GLN A 5 5.08 -15.88 26.82
CA GLN A 5 5.34 -15.56 25.42
C GLN A 5 5.26 -16.77 24.46
N ARG A 6 4.58 -17.86 24.85
CA ARG A 6 4.55 -19.17 24.17
C ARG A 6 3.30 -19.44 23.33
N ASP A 7 2.30 -18.57 23.35
CA ASP A 7 1.03 -18.82 22.65
C ASP A 7 0.97 -18.18 21.25
N TYR A 8 2.01 -17.47 20.81
CA TYR A 8 2.00 -16.71 19.54
C TYR A 8 2.70 -17.40 18.36
N GLU A 9 3.56 -18.39 18.61
CA GLU A 9 4.35 -19.07 17.57
C GLU A 9 3.56 -20.15 16.80
N GLU A 10 2.34 -20.51 17.22
CA GLU A 10 1.55 -21.55 16.55
C GLU A 10 0.76 -21.07 15.32
N LEU A 11 0.78 -19.78 14.97
CA LEU A 11 -0.10 -19.22 13.93
C LEU A 11 0.56 -18.90 12.59
N PHE A 12 1.88 -18.99 12.45
CA PHE A 12 2.55 -18.61 11.20
C PHE A 12 3.68 -19.59 10.89
N SER A 13 3.49 -20.41 9.86
CA SER A 13 4.47 -21.37 9.34
C SER A 13 5.64 -20.65 8.67
N GLU A 14 6.85 -20.86 9.17
CA GLU A 14 8.11 -20.38 8.57
C GLU A 14 8.60 -21.36 7.50
N ASP A 15 8.73 -20.88 6.25
CA ASP A 15 9.52 -21.39 5.13
C ASP A 15 9.34 -20.33 4.01
N GLU A 16 10.29 -19.58 3.43
CA GLU A 16 11.73 -19.67 3.26
C GLU A 16 12.32 -18.24 3.14
N VAL A 17 13.46 -17.95 3.79
CA VAL A 17 14.34 -16.81 3.48
C VAL A 17 15.77 -17.32 3.25
N LYS A 18 16.28 -17.11 2.04
CA LYS A 18 17.71 -17.02 1.62
C LYS A 18 17.68 -16.66 0.11
N SER A 19 18.50 -15.79 -0.47
CA SER A 19 19.93 -15.63 -0.31
C SER A 19 20.40 -14.31 -0.96
N SER A 20 21.55 -13.83 -0.51
CA SER A 20 22.20 -12.54 -0.79
C SER A 20 22.90 -12.39 -2.15
N SER A 21 23.05 -11.12 -2.55
CA SER A 21 24.21 -10.42 -3.17
C SER A 21 24.74 -10.80 -4.56
N ASN A 22 24.81 -9.84 -5.49
CA ASN A 22 26.06 -9.14 -5.84
C ASN A 22 25.94 -7.99 -6.88
N VAL A 23 26.91 -7.09 -6.76
CA VAL A 23 27.23 -5.77 -7.35
C VAL A 23 27.26 -5.71 -8.89
N GLU A 24 26.91 -4.54 -9.47
CA GLU A 24 27.74 -3.85 -10.48
C GLU A 24 27.34 -2.36 -10.61
N HIS A 25 28.20 -1.46 -10.13
CA HIS A 25 28.14 -0.03 -10.38
C HIS A 25 28.89 0.26 -11.67
N THR A 26 28.18 0.57 -12.75
CA THR A 26 28.80 1.15 -13.95
C THR A 26 28.63 2.67 -13.91
N ASN A 27 29.76 3.35 -13.66
CA ASN A 27 29.91 4.78 -13.88
C ASN A 27 29.63 5.09 -15.35
N THR A 28 28.56 5.83 -15.65
CA THR A 28 28.45 6.58 -16.91
C THR A 28 28.67 8.05 -16.61
N HIS A 29 29.91 8.46 -16.87
CA HIS A 29 30.29 9.83 -17.13
C HIS A 29 29.40 10.40 -18.24
N VAL A 30 28.69 11.48 -17.96
CA VAL A 30 28.06 12.29 -19.00
C VAL A 30 28.71 13.65 -18.95
N ASP A 31 29.49 13.90 -20.00
CA ASP A 31 30.18 15.15 -20.27
C ASP A 31 29.18 16.30 -20.27
N PHE A 32 29.49 17.32 -19.48
CA PHE A 32 28.90 18.65 -19.59
C PHE A 32 29.57 19.41 -20.75
N TYR A 33 28.84 20.41 -21.28
CA TYR A 33 29.20 21.39 -22.33
C TYR A 33 28.90 20.91 -23.77
N GLU A 34 28.22 21.65 -24.64
CA GLU A 34 28.31 23.09 -24.89
C GLU A 34 27.13 23.60 -25.78
N HIS A 35 26.70 24.84 -25.53
CA HIS A 35 25.92 25.76 -26.38
C HIS A 35 24.63 25.25 -27.08
N GLY A 36 23.51 25.31 -26.35
CA GLY A 36 22.15 25.30 -26.92
C GLY A 36 21.42 26.62 -26.65
N ASP A 37 20.65 27.10 -27.64
CA ASP A 37 19.89 28.34 -27.64
C ASP A 37 18.88 28.39 -26.46
N PRO A 38 18.82 29.45 -25.62
CA PRO A 38 17.93 29.49 -24.45
C PRO A 38 16.43 29.37 -24.78
N ASP A 39 16.04 29.63 -26.03
CA ASP A 39 14.66 29.63 -26.49
C ASP A 39 14.26 28.40 -27.33
N GLU A 40 15.17 27.43 -27.51
CA GLU A 40 14.79 26.18 -28.15
C GLU A 40 13.96 25.36 -27.16
N ILE A 41 12.63 25.48 -27.28
CA ILE A 41 11.68 24.64 -26.57
C ILE A 41 12.01 23.20 -26.95
N ILE A 42 12.79 22.55 -26.09
CA ILE A 42 13.14 21.14 -26.16
C ILE A 42 11.81 20.42 -26.26
N GLY A 43 11.51 19.94 -27.47
CA GLY A 43 10.23 19.33 -27.78
C GLY A 43 9.91 18.28 -26.73
N SER A 44 8.63 18.19 -26.36
CA SER A 44 8.07 17.15 -25.47
C SER A 44 8.64 15.74 -25.77
N ASP A 45 9.02 15.50 -27.02
CA ASP A 45 9.57 14.25 -27.54
C ASP A 45 11.03 13.95 -27.14
N ILE A 46 11.84 14.96 -26.79
CA ILE A 46 13.21 14.75 -26.28
C ILE A 46 13.14 14.38 -24.79
N LEU A 47 12.29 15.05 -24.00
CA LEU A 47 12.12 14.75 -22.58
C LEU A 47 11.57 13.33 -22.34
N SER A 48 10.69 12.84 -23.22
CA SER A 48 10.15 11.46 -23.14
C SER A 48 11.19 10.38 -23.47
N LYS A 49 12.27 10.73 -24.19
CA LYS A 49 13.33 9.81 -24.61
C LYS A 49 14.44 9.66 -23.56
N TYR A 50 14.68 10.70 -22.76
CA TYR A 50 15.75 10.74 -21.75
C TYR A 50 15.27 10.63 -20.31
N ILE A 51 13.98 10.84 -20.05
CA ILE A 51 13.35 10.45 -18.79
C ILE A 51 12.68 9.13 -19.09
N PRO A 52 13.21 7.98 -18.62
CA PRO A 52 12.38 6.78 -18.57
C PRO A 52 11.13 7.20 -17.81
N LEU A 53 9.93 7.06 -18.36
CA LEU A 53 8.72 7.06 -17.56
C LEU A 53 8.74 5.76 -16.73
N HIS A 54 9.71 5.65 -15.82
CA HIS A 54 9.59 4.80 -14.68
C HIS A 54 8.38 5.36 -13.94
N GLU A 55 7.20 4.77 -14.17
CA GLU A 55 6.37 4.20 -13.12
C GLU A 55 6.75 4.65 -11.68
N ARG A 56 6.70 5.96 -11.41
CA ARG A 56 7.18 6.59 -10.16
C ARG A 56 6.19 6.44 -9.01
N VAL A 57 4.94 6.18 -9.32
CA VAL A 57 3.83 6.23 -8.36
C VAL A 57 3.20 4.85 -8.29
N GLY A 58 3.29 4.23 -7.11
CA GLY A 58 2.53 3.04 -6.77
C GLY A 58 1.09 3.39 -6.43
N LEU A 59 0.14 2.62 -6.96
CA LEU A 59 -1.27 2.72 -6.66
C LEU A 59 -1.76 1.38 -6.09
N VAL A 60 -2.17 1.40 -4.82
CA VAL A 60 -2.82 0.27 -4.14
C VAL A 60 -4.33 0.53 -4.12
N TYR A 61 -5.10 -0.45 -4.58
CA TYR A 61 -6.55 -0.50 -4.42
C TYR A 61 -6.95 -1.97 -4.48
N ASP A 62 -7.86 -2.38 -3.60
CA ASP A 62 -8.34 -3.75 -3.52
C ASP A 62 -9.83 -3.73 -3.20
N ALA A 63 -10.61 -4.57 -3.90
CA ALA A 63 -12.07 -4.63 -3.72
C ALA A 63 -12.47 -4.99 -2.28
N ARG A 64 -11.61 -5.70 -1.54
CA ARG A 64 -11.82 -6.02 -0.11
C ARG A 64 -11.96 -4.76 0.74
N MET A 65 -11.36 -3.63 0.32
CA MET A 65 -11.50 -2.34 1.01
C MET A 65 -12.94 -1.82 0.98
N GLU A 66 -13.79 -2.32 0.09
CA GLU A 66 -15.21 -1.95 -0.01
C GLU A 66 -16.14 -2.86 0.81
N GLU A 67 -15.63 -3.86 1.52
CA GLU A 67 -16.46 -4.84 2.23
C GLU A 67 -16.95 -4.35 3.59
N HIS A 68 -16.38 -3.26 4.12
CA HIS A 68 -16.81 -2.69 5.40
C HIS A 68 -18.25 -2.17 5.35
N ARG A 69 -18.98 -2.29 6.46
CA ARG A 69 -20.38 -1.83 6.58
C ARG A 69 -20.59 -1.14 7.92
N SER A 70 -21.32 -0.04 7.90
CA SER A 70 -21.77 0.63 9.13
C SER A 70 -23.20 0.21 9.47
N SER A 71 -23.50 0.16 10.77
CA SER A 71 -24.86 0.05 11.27
C SER A 71 -25.69 1.32 11.02
N ASN A 72 -25.01 2.46 10.85
CA ASN A 72 -25.61 3.74 10.57
C ASN A 72 -25.64 3.99 9.06
N LYS A 73 -26.85 4.13 8.50
CA LYS A 73 -27.06 4.38 7.06
C LYS A 73 -26.53 5.74 6.59
N HIS A 74 -26.33 6.68 7.51
CA HIS A 74 -25.82 8.03 7.22
C HIS A 74 -24.38 8.21 7.68
N HIS A 75 -23.65 7.10 7.89
CA HIS A 75 -22.26 7.17 8.30
C HIS A 75 -21.41 7.77 7.16
N PRO A 76 -20.58 8.79 7.43
CA PRO A 76 -19.75 9.41 6.40
C PRO A 76 -18.66 8.47 5.88
N GLU A 77 -18.22 7.49 6.68
CA GLU A 77 -17.30 6.43 6.26
C GLU A 77 -18.14 5.27 5.67
N HIS A 78 -17.98 5.01 4.37
CA HIS A 78 -18.71 3.99 3.64
C HIS A 78 -17.94 3.53 2.36
N PRO A 79 -18.25 2.34 1.82
CA PRO A 79 -17.52 1.75 0.68
C PRO A 79 -17.42 2.63 -0.56
N ALA A 80 -18.48 3.39 -0.87
CA ALA A 80 -18.50 4.23 -2.05
C ALA A 80 -17.43 5.35 -2.04
N ARG A 81 -16.78 5.63 -0.90
CA ARG A 81 -15.65 6.59 -0.85
C ARG A 81 -14.45 6.09 -1.64
N VAL A 82 -13.93 4.91 -1.30
CA VAL A 82 -12.74 4.36 -1.97
C VAL A 82 -13.07 4.02 -3.43
N ARG A 83 -14.28 3.51 -3.68
CA ARG A 83 -14.77 3.23 -5.03
C ARG A 83 -14.79 4.48 -5.91
N ALA A 84 -15.40 5.57 -5.43
CA ALA A 84 -15.50 6.81 -6.21
C ALA A 84 -14.11 7.36 -6.55
N ILE A 85 -13.19 7.36 -5.59
CA ILE A 85 -11.79 7.79 -5.83
C ILE A 85 -11.15 6.94 -6.92
N PHE A 86 -11.23 5.61 -6.81
CA PHE A 86 -10.61 4.72 -7.79
C PHE A 86 -11.23 4.86 -9.18
N CYS A 87 -12.56 4.90 -9.30
CA CYS A 87 -13.25 5.12 -10.57
C CYS A 87 -12.85 6.47 -11.21
N THR A 88 -12.76 7.55 -10.45
CA THR A 88 -12.30 8.84 -10.98
C THR A 88 -10.86 8.77 -11.49
N LEU A 89 -9.96 8.05 -10.79
CA LEU A 89 -8.59 7.85 -11.25
C LEU A 89 -8.54 7.04 -12.55
N GLU A 90 -9.41 6.03 -12.71
CA GLU A 90 -9.51 5.24 -13.94
C GLU A 90 -10.09 6.07 -15.10
N GLU A 91 -11.17 6.80 -14.86
CA GLU A 91 -11.84 7.66 -15.86
C GLU A 91 -10.90 8.75 -16.39
N GLN A 92 -10.01 9.27 -15.54
CA GLN A 92 -9.02 10.28 -15.93
C GLN A 92 -7.73 9.70 -16.52
N GLY A 93 -7.63 8.37 -16.67
CA GLY A 93 -6.42 7.73 -17.18
C GLY A 93 -5.23 7.77 -16.20
N LEU A 94 -5.45 8.16 -14.94
CA LEU A 94 -4.38 8.30 -13.93
C LEU A 94 -3.99 6.95 -13.34
N ALA A 95 -4.96 6.03 -13.17
CA ALA A 95 -4.68 4.69 -12.66
C ALA A 95 -3.73 3.91 -13.58
N GLN A 96 -3.88 4.05 -14.90
CA GLN A 96 -3.08 3.38 -15.93
C GLN A 96 -1.65 3.94 -16.02
N ARG A 97 -1.42 5.14 -15.47
CA ARG A 97 -0.08 5.75 -15.37
C ARG A 97 0.67 5.32 -14.11
N CYS A 98 0.01 4.63 -13.18
CA CYS A 98 0.58 4.19 -11.92
C CYS A 98 0.95 2.70 -11.95
N VAL A 99 1.94 2.30 -11.13
CA VAL A 99 2.24 0.89 -10.89
C VAL A 99 1.16 0.31 -10.00
N ARG A 100 0.48 -0.75 -10.44
CA ARG A 100 -0.45 -1.47 -9.56
C ARG A 100 0.33 -2.29 -8.55
N ILE A 101 0.20 -1.93 -7.28
CA ILE A 101 0.80 -2.67 -6.17
C ILE A 101 -0.31 -3.50 -5.49
N PRO A 102 -0.11 -4.82 -5.32
CA PRO A 102 -1.08 -5.66 -4.65
C PRO A 102 -1.19 -5.30 -3.16
N ALA A 103 -2.41 -5.30 -2.63
CA ALA A 103 -2.62 -5.14 -1.20
C ALA A 103 -2.29 -6.44 -0.46
N ARG A 104 -1.60 -6.31 0.67
CA ARG A 104 -1.34 -7.40 1.62
C ARG A 104 -1.89 -7.06 2.99
N GLU A 105 -2.11 -8.07 3.81
CA GLU A 105 -2.41 -7.86 5.23
C GLU A 105 -1.15 -7.36 5.96
N ALA A 106 -1.36 -6.57 7.02
CA ALA A 106 -0.29 -6.19 7.93
C ALA A 106 0.08 -7.39 8.80
N THR A 107 1.38 -7.59 9.04
CA THR A 107 1.83 -8.66 9.93
C THR A 107 1.56 -8.32 11.40
N PRO A 108 1.49 -9.30 12.31
CA PRO A 108 1.37 -9.04 13.74
C PRO A 108 2.45 -8.10 14.27
N ASP A 109 3.71 -8.30 13.84
CA ASP A 109 4.83 -7.45 14.25
C ASP A 109 4.68 -6.00 13.78
N GLU A 110 4.17 -5.79 12.55
CA GLU A 110 3.88 -4.44 12.04
C GLU A 110 2.80 -3.75 12.87
N LEU A 111 1.75 -4.47 13.27
CA LEU A 111 0.70 -3.92 14.13
C LEU A 111 1.22 -3.61 15.54
N LEU A 112 2.02 -4.51 16.11
CA LEU A 112 2.60 -4.37 17.46
C LEU A 112 3.70 -3.30 17.53
N SER A 113 4.26 -2.89 16.39
CA SER A 113 5.22 -1.77 16.35
C SER A 113 4.63 -0.44 16.82
N VAL A 114 3.30 -0.28 16.76
CA VAL A 114 2.58 0.95 17.11
C VAL A 114 1.40 0.76 18.06
N HIS A 115 0.89 -0.47 18.21
CA HIS A 115 -0.26 -0.78 19.06
C HIS A 115 0.10 -1.71 20.22
N ALA A 116 -0.57 -1.54 21.35
CA ALA A 116 -0.47 -2.46 22.48
C ALA A 116 -1.08 -3.84 22.13
N ALA A 117 -0.50 -4.90 22.68
CA ALA A 117 -0.88 -6.28 22.35
C ALA A 117 -2.33 -6.63 22.68
N ASP A 118 -2.85 -6.11 23.80
CA ASP A 118 -4.25 -6.28 24.23
C ASP A 118 -5.23 -5.65 23.23
N TYR A 119 -4.87 -4.50 22.65
CA TYR A 119 -5.66 -3.83 21.62
C TYR A 119 -5.67 -4.63 20.31
N VAL A 120 -4.50 -5.10 19.84
CA VAL A 120 -4.41 -5.94 18.63
C VAL A 120 -5.25 -7.21 18.78
N GLN A 121 -5.11 -7.91 19.91
CA GLN A 121 -5.90 -9.11 20.19
C GLN A 121 -7.41 -8.82 20.20
N THR A 122 -7.81 -7.70 20.81
CA THR A 122 -9.22 -7.28 20.84
C THR A 122 -9.75 -7.08 19.42
N MET A 123 -9.03 -6.32 18.58
CA MET A 123 -9.44 -6.05 17.19
C MET A 123 -9.50 -7.32 16.34
N CYS A 124 -8.51 -8.20 16.43
CA CYS A 124 -8.51 -9.49 15.73
C CYS A 124 -9.69 -10.38 16.13
N SER A 125 -10.18 -10.28 17.37
CA SER A 125 -11.31 -11.09 17.83
C SER A 125 -12.68 -10.65 17.27
N LEU A 126 -12.79 -9.41 16.75
CA LEU A 126 -14.08 -8.83 16.34
C LEU A 126 -14.74 -9.56 15.16
N HIS A 127 -13.98 -10.20 14.27
CA HIS A 127 -14.53 -10.96 13.14
C HIS A 127 -15.40 -12.15 13.59
N LYS A 128 -15.22 -12.62 14.83
CA LYS A 128 -15.99 -13.74 15.40
C LYS A 128 -17.36 -13.31 15.92
N LEU A 129 -17.60 -12.00 16.01
CA LEU A 129 -18.81 -11.44 16.57
C LEU A 129 -19.86 -11.21 15.49
N THR A 130 -21.12 -11.46 15.84
CA THR A 130 -22.27 -11.10 15.02
C THR A 130 -22.44 -9.58 14.96
N THR A 131 -23.15 -9.08 13.95
CA THR A 131 -23.48 -7.64 13.83
C THR A 131 -24.18 -7.09 15.07
N SER A 132 -25.01 -7.90 15.73
CA SER A 132 -25.70 -7.52 16.97
C SER A 132 -24.74 -7.41 18.16
N GLU A 133 -23.72 -8.26 18.23
CA GLU A 133 -22.67 -8.19 19.25
C GLU A 133 -21.75 -6.99 19.05
N LEU A 134 -21.35 -6.71 17.80
CA LEU A 134 -20.53 -5.54 17.45
C LEU A 134 -21.23 -4.24 17.84
N LYS A 135 -22.54 -4.12 17.55
CA LYS A 135 -23.34 -2.94 17.93
C LYS A 135 -23.41 -2.70 19.43
N ARG A 136 -23.35 -3.75 20.26
CA ARG A 136 -23.35 -3.58 21.73
C ARG A 136 -22.02 -3.09 22.28
N ARG A 137 -20.95 -3.15 21.48
CA ARG A 137 -19.60 -2.70 21.85
C ARG A 137 -19.24 -1.32 21.30
N ALA A 138 -20.07 -0.74 20.43
CA ALA A 138 -19.92 0.59 19.85
C ALA A 138 -20.63 1.64 20.70
#